data_AF-A0A7G8H386-F1
#
_entry.id   AF-A0A7G8H386-F1
#
_cell.length_a   1.000
_cell.length_b   1.000
_cell.length_c   1.000
_cell.angle_alpha   90.00
_cell.angle_beta   90.00
_cell.angle_gamma   90.00
#
_symmetry.space_group_name_H-M   'P 1'
#
loop_
_entity.id
_entity.type
_entity.pdbx_description
1 polymer ?
#
loop_
_entity_poly.entity_id
_entity_poly.type
_entity_poly.pdbx_seq_one_letter_code
_entity_poly.pdbx_strand_id
1 'polypeptide(L)' 'MVTNSISIPQDRVFPQLKVLSVANMIWAAIWRIHEESSVSSMFR' A
#
# COMPACT_ATOMS: atom_id res chain seq x y z
N MET A 1 -0.29 -13.36 4.00
CA MET A 1 -0.28 -12.29 2.98
C MET A 1 0.05 -10.99 3.70
N VAL A 2 0.94 -10.17 3.14
CA VAL A 2 1.42 -8.91 3.75
C VAL A 2 1.46 -7.80 2.70
N THR A 3 1.58 -6.55 3.15
CA THR A 3 1.82 -5.40 2.27
C THR A 3 3.32 -5.11 2.16
N ASN A 4 3.72 -4.38 1.13
CA ASN A 4 5.09 -3.87 0.96
C ASN A 4 5.30 -2.49 1.62
N SER A 5 4.62 -2.21 2.73
CA SER A 5 4.78 -0.93 3.47
C SER A 5 6.17 -0.79 4.11
N ILE A 6 6.85 -1.92 4.36
CA ILE A 6 8.25 -2.00 4.78
C ILE A 6 8.97 -2.96 3.83
N SER A 7 10.22 -2.65 3.50
CA SER A 7 11.07 -3.52 2.67
C SER A 7 11.26 -4.88 3.32
N ILE A 8 11.08 -5.95 2.54
CA ILE A 8 11.27 -7.33 2.99
C ILE A 8 12.67 -7.80 2.57
N PRO A 9 13.55 -8.19 3.51
CA PRO A 9 14.84 -8.81 3.19
C PRO A 9 14.69 -10.06 2.33
N GLN A 10 15.59 -10.27 1.36
CA GLN A 10 15.48 -11.39 0.40
C GLN A 10 15.55 -12.77 1.06
N ASP A 11 16.30 -12.91 2.15
CA ASP A 11 16.41 -14.13 2.97
C ASP A 11 15.11 -14.50 3.68
N ARG A 12 14.14 -13.58 3.75
CA ARG A 12 12.82 -13.78 4.36
C ARG A 12 11.71 -14.00 3.34
N VAL A 13 12.04 -14.11 2.05
CA VAL A 13 11.09 -14.42 0.98
C VAL A 13 10.96 -15.93 0.84
N PHE A 14 9.72 -16.44 0.86
CA PHE A 14 9.42 -17.86 0.72
C PHE A 14 8.20 -18.07 -0.19
N PRO A 15 8.02 -19.24 -0.82
CA PRO A 15 7.01 -19.43 -1.88
C PRO A 15 5.56 -19.11 -1.49
N GLN A 16 5.19 -19.32 -0.24
CA GLN A 16 3.85 -19.05 0.28
C GLN A 16 3.63 -17.58 0.67
N LEU A 17 4.69 -16.75 0.64
CA LEU A 17 4.60 -15.33 0.96
C LEU A 17 3.96 -14.56 -0.19
N LYS A 18 2.69 -14.20 -0.02
CA LYS A 18 2.00 -13.28 -0.93
C LYS A 18 2.20 -11.83 -0.46
N VAL A 19 2.84 -11.01 -1.28
CA VAL A 19 3.06 -9.58 -1.05
C VAL A 19 2.08 -8.77 -1.90
N LEU A 20 1.39 -7.83 -1.28
CA LEU A 20 0.51 -6.87 -1.94
C LEU A 20 1.16 -5.49 -1.98
N SER A 21 1.05 -4.83 -3.13
CA SER A 21 1.52 -3.45 -3.26
C SER A 21 0.50 -2.46 -2.67
N VAL A 22 0.95 -1.59 -1.77
CA VAL A 22 0.16 -0.44 -1.27
C VAL A 22 0.39 0.83 -2.09
N ALA A 23 1.24 0.79 -3.12
CA ALA A 23 1.61 1.98 -3.90
C ALA A 23 0.40 2.72 -4.49
N ASN A 24 -0.58 1.99 -5.05
CA ASN A 24 -1.81 2.59 -5.58
C ASN A 24 -2.62 3.30 -4.49
N MET A 25 -2.71 2.73 -3.29
CA MET A 25 -3.42 3.35 -2.17
C MET A 25 -2.70 4.62 -1.72
N ILE A 26 -1.37 4.58 -1.57
CA ILE A 26 -0.58 5.74 -1.12
C ILE A 26 -0.66 6.87 -2.15
N TRP A 27 -0.46 6.56 -3.44
CA TRP A 27 -0.60 7.54 -4.52
C TRP A 27 -1.98 8.21 -4.49
N ALA A 28 -3.04 7.41 -4.38
CA ALA A 28 -4.40 7.92 -4.36
C ALA A 28 -4.71 8.75 -3.10
N ALA A 29 -4.03 8.50 -1.97
CA ALA A 29 -4.13 9.33 -0.78
C ALA A 29 -3.40 10.67 -0.95
N ILE A 30 -2.17 10.66 -1.49
CA ILE A 30 -1.39 11.88 -1.79
C ILE A 30 -2.19 12.80 -2.72
N TRP A 31 -2.71 12.25 -3.81
CA TRP A 31 -3.51 13.02 -4.76
C TRP A 31 -4.76 13.62 -4.11
N ARG A 32 -5.47 12.85 -3.28
CA ARG A 32 -6.67 13.36 -2.60
C ARG A 32 -6.38 14.49 -1.63
N ILE A 33 -5.29 14.38 -0.86
CA ILE A 33 -4.84 15.42 0.06
C ILE A 33 -4.46 16.69 -0.72
N HIS A 34 -3.76 16.53 -1.86
CA HIS A 34 -3.41 17.64 -2.74
C HIS A 34 -4.65 18.38 -3.28
N GLU A 35 -5.67 17.65 -3.68
CA GLU A 35 -6.93 18.17 -4.23
C GLU A 35 -7.98 18.52 -3.16
N GLU A 36 -7.61 18.58 -1.87
CA GLU A 36 -8.51 18.84 -0.74
C GLU A 36 -9.78 17.93 -0.70
N SER A 37 -9.65 16.71 -1.23
CA SER A 37 -10.75 15.75 -1.35
C SER A 37 -10.73 14.69 -0.23
N SER A 38 -11.90 14.15 0.10
CA SER A 38 -12.04 13.23 1.25
C SER A 38 -11.30 11.90 1.05
N VAL A 39 -10.34 11.63 1.94
CA VAL A 39 -9.60 10.36 2.03
C VAL A 39 -10.47 9.23 2.59
N SER A 40 -11.45 9.53 3.44
CA SER A 40 -12.35 8.52 4.05
C SER A 40 -13.12 7.71 3.00
N SER A 41 -13.36 8.27 1.82
CA SER A 41 -14.02 7.59 0.68
C SER A 41 -13.25 6.39 0.13
N MET A 42 -11.96 6.25 0.47
CA MET A 42 -11.09 5.14 0.07
C MET A 42 -11.32 3.86 0.87
N PHE A 43 -11.94 3.94 2.05
CA PHE A 43 -12.07 2.85 3.02
C PHE A 43 -13.53 2.40 3.21
N ARG A 44 -14.28 2.32 2.11
CA ARG A 44 -15.67 1.86 2.10
C ARG A 44 -15.80 0.36 2.29
#